data_AF-A0A496DX18-F1
#
_entry.id   AF-A0A496DX18-F1
#
_cell.length_a   1.000
_cell.length_b   1.000
_cell.length_c   1.000
_cell.angle_alpha   90.00
_cell.angle_beta   90.00
_cell.angle_gamma   90.00
#
_symmetry.space_group_name_H-M   'P 1'
#
loop_
_entity.id
_entity.type
_entity.pdbx_description
1 polymer ?
#
loop_
_entity_poly.entity_id
_entity_poly.type
_entity_poly.pdbx_seq_one_letter_code
_entity_poly.pdbx_strand_id
1 'polypeptide(L)'
;MNRNILTFLNEYAEIPDPQYAIMLRGAWGCGKTFFIRQWMEQLKNNRDADKLKWQPIYVSLYGLTTTQQITEQINKEISPWLYSKGMKLAKNILKAASKIALKYDIDGDGKDEGSVTCDLDSILLLKEENSEIKGNKILIFDDLERCDVKLETLLGYINYFSEHCKCKVIIIGDENKISEKEGEKSNLKFKDFKEKTIGRTFEIKVNIEETLDFFIGEISANNRNLLSENKELIIKIFHASKFDNLRVLRQCLNDYHRIIMALPEHYHESPKYKLIITSLLANFVAVYCEYKGGNTEIASLFNSLYNMFPDKEKNEEREKILSKYHFIEIGKRLDIFSDFIVNEIVCYLESGYFDTTYLQQYFAAEDASLNSWDYLYDYWRLDNEEYEKHYEETVRYYFADKSVDLKELFVIISILSVLYSDNLIHVSEEDIIAQGKHSIDRLMEGINDMEGLLNCSSKVHAGARRNHSNIGSDRILNVLVAYFQKLFEQRFEKCPNKVSAMLENLTDETCERLNLALNDVVPVKQRLYRDTSIFQEADADKVSKSILGLSNESRNTFLHFLQSRYKYTSYGTEIEYLNECCQSDLPQLKLINEKLKTEAATRRLIEKYSIEKITNLIDEITAKVK
;
A
#
# COMPACT_ATOMS: atom_id res chain seq x y z
N MET A 1 -22.46 10.79 18.04
CA MET A 1 -21.99 10.37 19.39
C MET A 1 -21.28 11.49 20.15
N ASN A 2 -20.46 12.32 19.51
CA ASN A 2 -19.77 13.43 20.19
C ASN A 2 -20.68 14.64 20.55
N ARG A 3 -21.95 14.66 20.10
CA ARG A 3 -22.93 15.72 20.44
C ARG A 3 -23.24 15.83 21.94
N ASN A 4 -23.24 14.70 22.65
CA ASN A 4 -23.45 14.71 24.11
C ASN A 4 -22.25 15.37 24.81
N ILE A 5 -21.04 15.18 24.28
CA ILE A 5 -19.83 15.83 24.79
C ILE A 5 -19.91 17.34 24.55
N LEU A 6 -20.36 17.79 23.37
CA LEU A 6 -20.59 19.23 23.10
C LEU A 6 -21.59 19.84 24.07
N THR A 7 -22.71 19.16 24.31
CA THR A 7 -23.74 19.63 25.25
C THR A 7 -23.16 19.80 26.65
N PHE A 8 -22.42 18.79 27.13
CA PHE A 8 -21.75 18.85 28.43
C PHE A 8 -20.69 19.95 28.50
N LEU A 9 -19.88 20.14 27.46
CA LEU A 9 -18.86 21.19 27.43
C LEU A 9 -19.50 22.59 27.48
N ASN A 10 -20.64 22.78 26.81
CA ASN A 10 -21.39 24.04 26.89
C ASN A 10 -21.95 24.27 28.31
N GLU A 11 -22.51 23.24 28.95
CA GLU A 11 -22.98 23.33 30.33
C GLU A 11 -21.82 23.62 31.30
N TYR A 12 -20.70 22.91 31.16
CA TYR A 12 -19.49 23.12 31.97
C TYR A 12 -18.91 24.52 31.80
N ALA A 13 -18.93 25.07 30.58
CA ALA A 13 -18.46 26.42 30.32
C ALA A 13 -19.25 27.48 31.12
N GLU A 14 -20.50 27.23 31.48
CA GLU A 14 -21.33 28.17 32.25
C GLU A 14 -21.21 28.00 33.78
N ILE A 15 -20.57 26.94 34.28
CA ILE A 15 -20.38 26.72 35.72
C ILE A 15 -19.42 27.77 36.30
N PRO A 16 -19.80 28.64 37.24
CA PRO A 16 -18.93 29.75 37.67
C PRO A 16 -17.59 29.32 38.28
N ASP A 17 -17.61 28.29 39.14
CA ASP A 17 -16.43 27.72 39.80
C ASP A 17 -16.57 26.19 39.83
N PRO A 18 -16.05 25.47 38.81
CA PRO A 18 -16.25 24.03 38.75
C PRO A 18 -15.42 23.27 39.78
N GLN A 19 -14.26 23.78 40.20
CA GLN A 19 -13.31 23.08 41.10
C GLN A 19 -12.84 21.70 40.63
N TYR A 20 -13.10 21.34 39.37
CA TYR A 20 -12.62 20.11 38.73
C TYR A 20 -12.32 20.36 37.26
N ALA A 21 -11.46 19.52 36.69
CA ALA A 21 -11.14 19.48 35.26
C ALA A 21 -11.95 18.42 34.51
N ILE A 22 -12.09 18.61 33.20
CA ILE A 22 -12.60 17.59 32.28
C ILE A 22 -11.45 16.98 31.51
N MET A 23 -11.49 15.68 31.23
CA MET A 23 -10.57 15.03 30.31
C MET A 23 -11.27 14.57 29.03
N LEU A 24 -10.73 14.93 27.87
CA LEU A 24 -11.08 14.37 26.57
C LEU A 24 -10.00 13.36 26.16
N ARG A 25 -10.33 12.07 26.21
CA ARG A 25 -9.43 10.98 25.85
C ARG A 25 -9.76 10.39 24.49
N GLY A 26 -8.81 9.67 23.90
CA GLY A 26 -8.98 8.92 22.66
C GLY A 26 -7.64 8.64 21.99
N ALA A 27 -7.63 7.70 21.05
CA ALA A 27 -6.42 7.30 20.34
C ALA A 27 -5.76 8.48 19.59
N TRP A 28 -4.47 8.37 19.27
CA TRP A 28 -3.83 9.32 18.35
C TRP A 28 -4.54 9.35 16.99
N GLY A 29 -4.81 10.56 16.50
CA GLY A 29 -5.44 10.76 15.19
C GLY A 29 -6.96 10.62 15.15
N CYS A 30 -7.64 10.34 16.27
CA CYS A 30 -9.11 10.21 16.29
C CYS A 30 -9.89 11.55 16.21
N GLY A 31 -9.19 12.69 16.19
CA GLY A 31 -9.81 14.01 16.01
C GLY A 31 -10.06 14.84 17.28
N LYS A 32 -9.44 14.51 18.42
CA LYS A 32 -9.59 15.28 19.68
C LYS A 32 -9.34 16.79 19.53
N THR A 33 -8.19 17.14 18.96
CA THR A 33 -7.80 18.54 18.72
C THR A 33 -8.74 19.25 17.74
N PHE A 34 -9.22 18.53 16.71
CA PHE A 34 -10.18 19.09 15.76
C PHE A 34 -11.52 19.40 16.44
N PHE A 35 -12.02 18.43 17.23
CA PHE A 35 -13.26 18.56 17.99
C PHE A 35 -13.23 19.78 18.93
N ILE A 36 -12.16 19.94 19.73
CA ILE A 36 -12.09 21.06 20.68
C ILE A 36 -11.97 22.41 19.97
N ARG A 37 -11.23 22.47 18.85
CA ARG A 37 -11.08 23.73 18.08
C ARG A 37 -12.41 24.18 17.48
N GLN A 38 -13.19 23.25 16.94
CA GLN A 38 -14.56 23.53 16.46
C GLN A 38 -15.46 24.07 17.58
N TRP A 39 -15.39 23.48 18.77
CA TRP A 39 -16.13 23.98 19.94
C TRP A 39 -15.67 25.40 20.36
N MET A 40 -14.36 25.66 20.39
CA MET A 40 -13.83 26.99 20.70
C MET A 40 -14.28 28.06 19.70
N GLU A 41 -14.41 27.73 18.41
CA GLU A 41 -14.91 28.64 17.38
C GLU A 41 -16.38 29.00 17.59
N GLN A 42 -17.21 28.04 18.03
CA GLN A 42 -18.61 28.30 18.38
C GLN A 42 -18.73 29.33 19.53
N LEU A 43 -17.86 29.25 20.54
CA LEU A 43 -17.82 30.20 21.65
C LEU A 43 -17.37 31.61 21.20
N LYS A 44 -16.53 31.72 20.17
CA LYS A 44 -16.01 33.00 19.63
C LYS A 44 -17.06 33.83 18.89
N ASN A 45 -18.14 33.22 18.41
CA ASN A 45 -19.14 33.86 17.54
C ASN A 45 -20.26 34.62 18.30
N ASN A 46 -20.38 34.46 19.62
CA ASN A 46 -21.38 35.17 20.45
C ASN A 46 -20.87 36.53 20.98
N ARG A 47 -20.68 37.50 20.05
CA ARG A 47 -20.07 38.81 20.37
C ARG A 47 -21.11 39.88 20.75
N ASP A 48 -21.00 40.39 21.98
CA ASP A 48 -21.48 41.72 22.35
C ASP A 48 -20.34 42.72 22.13
N ALA A 49 -20.62 43.85 21.46
CA ALA A 49 -19.58 44.77 20.97
C ALA A 49 -18.86 45.60 22.06
N ASP A 50 -19.43 45.69 23.27
CA ASP A 50 -19.06 46.75 24.23
C ASP A 50 -18.18 46.32 25.41
N LYS A 51 -17.79 45.04 25.55
CA LYS A 51 -16.93 44.55 26.67
C LYS A 51 -15.90 43.53 26.23
N LEU A 52 -14.72 43.55 26.88
CA LEU A 52 -13.69 42.53 26.70
C LEU A 52 -14.18 41.20 27.30
N LYS A 53 -14.26 40.14 26.49
CA LYS A 53 -14.67 38.79 26.93
C LYS A 53 -13.49 37.83 26.86
N TRP A 54 -13.24 37.07 27.93
CA TRP A 54 -12.31 35.94 27.94
C TRP A 54 -12.57 35.03 26.74
N GLN A 55 -11.49 34.69 26.05
CA GLN A 55 -11.51 33.67 25.01
C GLN A 55 -10.93 32.39 25.59
N PRO A 56 -11.42 31.21 25.15
CA PRO A 56 -10.77 29.95 25.49
C PRO A 56 -9.29 29.98 25.06
N ILE A 57 -8.39 29.67 25.98
CA ILE A 57 -6.94 29.63 25.78
C ILE A 57 -6.57 28.18 25.49
N TYR A 58 -5.97 27.94 24.33
CA TYR A 58 -5.47 26.63 23.94
C TYR A 58 -3.96 26.56 24.14
N VAL A 59 -3.49 25.52 24.82
CA VAL A 59 -2.08 25.29 25.12
C VAL A 59 -1.68 23.92 24.59
N SER A 60 -0.77 23.89 23.63
CA SER A 60 -0.13 22.65 23.18
C SER A 60 1.00 22.28 24.12
N LEU A 61 0.91 21.12 24.79
CA LEU A 61 1.95 20.63 25.70
C LEU A 61 3.09 19.88 24.98
N TYR A 62 2.91 19.58 23.69
CA TYR A 62 3.87 18.86 22.85
C TYR A 62 5.29 19.43 22.96
N GLY A 63 6.22 18.61 23.46
CA GLY A 63 7.65 18.92 23.54
C GLY A 63 8.04 20.00 24.57
N LEU A 64 7.11 20.43 25.43
CA LEU A 64 7.43 21.36 26.51
C LEU A 64 8.14 20.61 27.65
N THR A 65 9.25 21.18 28.12
CA THR A 65 10.14 20.56 29.12
C THR A 65 10.04 21.20 30.50
N THR A 66 9.48 22.41 30.62
CA THR A 66 9.30 23.11 31.90
C THR A 66 7.91 23.74 32.01
N THR A 67 7.43 23.93 33.25
CA THR A 67 6.18 24.65 33.52
C THR A 67 6.23 26.12 33.10
N GLN A 68 7.42 26.73 33.08
CA GLN A 68 7.63 28.08 32.57
C GLN A 68 7.29 28.18 31.08
N GLN A 69 7.66 27.21 30.26
CA GLN A 69 7.29 27.20 28.84
C GLN A 69 5.77 27.07 28.65
N ILE A 70 5.08 26.37 29.55
CA ILE A 70 3.61 26.30 29.55
C ILE A 70 3.02 27.68 29.87
N THR A 71 3.55 28.37 30.90
CA THR A 71 3.18 29.76 31.22
C THR A 71 3.40 30.69 30.03
N GLU A 72 4.52 30.57 29.32
CA GLU A 72 4.81 31.38 28.13
C GLU A 72 3.80 31.17 27.01
N GLN A 73 3.35 29.93 26.78
CA GLN A 73 2.28 29.64 25.81
C GLN A 73 0.95 30.28 26.21
N ILE A 74 0.58 30.21 27.50
CA ILE A 74 -0.61 30.89 28.03
C ILE A 74 -0.51 32.40 27.80
N ASN A 75 0.65 33.00 28.14
CA ASN A 75 0.89 34.44 28.00
C ASN A 75 0.81 34.89 26.52
N LYS A 76 1.30 34.06 25.58
CA LYS A 76 1.22 34.31 24.13
C LYS A 76 -0.22 34.36 23.61
N GLU A 77 -1.12 33.54 24.15
CA GLU A 77 -2.54 33.55 23.74
C GLU A 77 -3.31 34.72 24.38
N ILE A 78 -2.97 35.09 25.62
CA ILE A 78 -3.61 36.22 26.33
C ILE A 78 -3.20 37.56 25.73
N SER A 79 -1.93 37.74 25.37
CA SER A 79 -1.38 39.06 25.02
C SER A 79 -2.06 39.69 23.79
N PRO A 80 -2.14 39.05 22.61
CA PRO A 80 -2.82 39.62 21.45
C PRO A 80 -4.30 39.90 21.72
N TRP A 81 -4.98 39.05 22.47
CA TRP A 81 -6.37 39.27 22.87
C TRP A 81 -6.54 40.56 23.68
N LEU A 82 -5.66 40.81 24.66
CA LEU A 82 -5.65 42.05 25.46
C LEU A 82 -5.41 43.30 24.61
N TYR A 83 -4.56 43.23 23.60
CA TYR A 83 -4.19 44.37 22.75
C TYR A 83 -5.13 44.59 21.55
N SER A 84 -5.95 43.59 21.18
CA SER A 84 -6.66 43.57 19.89
C SER A 84 -7.89 44.47 19.74
N LYS A 85 -8.28 45.30 20.73
CA LYS A 85 -9.35 46.32 20.54
C LYS A 85 -9.37 47.39 21.64
N GLY A 86 -8.95 48.60 21.27
CA GLY A 86 -9.22 49.84 22.02
C GLY A 86 -8.11 50.27 22.99
N MET A 87 -7.34 51.29 22.58
CA MET A 87 -6.31 51.97 23.38
C MET A 87 -6.79 52.41 24.78
N LYS A 88 -8.10 52.65 24.97
CA LYS A 88 -8.71 53.01 26.27
C LYS A 88 -8.90 51.81 27.21
N LEU A 89 -9.18 50.61 26.70
CA LEU A 89 -9.41 49.40 27.48
C LEU A 89 -8.10 48.77 27.94
N ALA A 90 -7.09 48.72 27.06
CA ALA A 90 -5.74 48.31 27.40
C ALA A 90 -5.17 49.14 28.57
N LYS A 91 -5.48 50.46 28.61
CA LYS A 91 -5.06 51.36 29.69
C LYS A 91 -5.71 51.03 31.05
N ASN A 92 -6.93 50.49 31.07
CA ASN A 92 -7.59 50.11 32.31
C ASN A 92 -7.14 48.73 32.81
N ILE A 93 -6.87 47.78 31.91
CA ILE A 93 -6.29 46.48 32.27
C ILE A 93 -4.84 46.64 32.75
N LEU A 94 -4.04 47.49 32.09
CA LEU A 94 -2.71 47.84 32.56
C LEU A 94 -2.77 48.46 33.97
N LYS A 95 -3.76 49.31 34.26
CA LYS A 95 -3.99 49.88 35.60
C LYS A 95 -4.47 48.86 36.62
N ALA A 96 -5.29 47.89 36.22
CA ALA A 96 -5.75 46.83 37.10
C ALA A 96 -4.58 45.89 37.43
N ALA A 97 -3.84 45.46 36.42
CA ALA A 97 -2.67 44.62 36.58
C ALA A 97 -1.54 45.33 37.36
N SER A 98 -1.33 46.64 37.13
CA SER A 98 -0.37 47.41 37.93
C SER A 98 -0.79 47.53 39.39
N LYS A 99 -2.09 47.67 39.71
CA LYS A 99 -2.59 47.62 41.09
C LYS A 99 -2.43 46.25 41.75
N ILE A 100 -2.50 45.17 40.98
CA ILE A 100 -2.32 43.79 41.46
C ILE A 100 -0.83 43.54 41.72
N ALA A 101 0.04 43.91 40.79
CA ALA A 101 1.50 43.86 40.97
C ALA A 101 1.93 44.69 42.19
N LEU A 102 1.43 45.91 42.32
CA LEU A 102 1.70 46.78 43.48
C LEU A 102 1.16 46.26 44.82
N LYS A 103 0.18 45.33 44.84
CA LYS A 103 -0.27 44.68 46.09
C LYS A 103 0.63 43.54 46.51
N TYR A 104 1.30 42.89 45.56
CA TYR A 104 2.24 41.81 45.80
C TYR A 104 3.68 42.30 46.00
N ASP A 105 4.00 43.53 45.54
CA ASP A 105 5.32 44.17 45.65
C ASP A 105 5.45 45.12 46.85
N ILE A 106 4.61 44.97 47.89
CA ILE A 106 4.75 45.69 49.16
C ILE A 106 5.72 44.93 50.06
N ASP A 107 6.98 44.87 49.65
CA ASP A 107 8.16 44.73 50.52
C ASP A 107 9.41 45.06 49.68
N GLY A 108 9.67 46.35 49.43
CA GLY A 108 10.95 46.74 48.83
C GLY A 108 11.03 48.12 48.19
N ASP A 109 11.27 49.13 49.03
CA ASP A 109 11.95 50.41 48.74
C ASP A 109 11.46 51.28 47.56
N GLY A 110 10.74 52.34 47.90
CA GLY A 110 10.26 53.34 46.96
C GLY A 110 11.40 54.15 46.32
N LYS A 111 11.63 53.91 45.03
CA LYS A 111 12.26 54.87 44.11
C LYS A 111 11.54 54.81 42.76
N ASP A 112 10.91 55.92 42.41
CA ASP A 112 10.49 56.21 41.05
C ASP A 112 11.73 56.33 40.13
N GLU A 113 11.50 56.09 38.83
CA GLU A 113 12.44 56.11 37.69
C GLU A 113 13.05 54.75 37.29
N GLY A 114 12.31 54.02 36.45
CA GLY A 114 12.83 52.90 35.65
C GLY A 114 11.82 52.51 34.58
N SER A 115 12.28 52.34 33.34
CA SER A 115 11.46 51.81 32.24
C SER A 115 10.82 50.49 32.66
N VAL A 116 9.52 50.51 32.95
CA VAL A 116 8.75 49.31 33.29
C VAL A 116 8.63 48.48 32.02
N THR A 117 9.57 47.56 31.81
CA THR A 117 9.26 46.34 31.08
C THR A 117 8.22 45.61 31.92
N CYS A 118 6.95 45.89 31.63
CA CYS A 118 5.81 45.24 32.25
C CYS A 118 5.85 43.76 31.85
N ASP A 119 6.62 42.95 32.56
CA ASP A 119 6.44 41.50 32.57
C ASP A 119 5.15 41.24 33.36
N LEU A 120 4.04 41.47 32.66
CA LEU A 120 2.71 41.19 33.15
C LEU A 120 2.61 39.68 33.31
N ASP A 121 2.75 39.19 34.54
CA ASP A 121 2.36 37.83 34.91
C ASP A 121 0.88 37.67 34.59
N SER A 122 0.58 37.27 33.36
CA SER A 122 -0.79 37.21 32.83
C SER A 122 -1.59 36.11 33.54
N ILE A 123 -0.91 35.22 34.27
CA ILE A 123 -1.49 34.28 35.23
C ILE A 123 -2.19 35.01 36.40
N LEU A 124 -1.72 36.17 36.84
CA LEU A 124 -2.40 36.96 37.88
C LEU A 124 -3.78 37.44 37.42
N LEU A 125 -3.94 37.73 36.12
CA LEU A 125 -5.25 38.06 35.53
C LEU A 125 -6.20 36.86 35.52
N LEU A 126 -5.66 35.64 35.44
CA LEU A 126 -6.43 34.41 35.59
C LEU A 126 -6.78 34.14 37.06
N LYS A 127 -5.96 34.56 38.01
CA LYS A 127 -6.19 34.36 39.45
C LYS A 127 -7.28 35.28 40.02
N GLU A 128 -7.29 36.56 39.66
CA GLU A 128 -8.24 37.53 40.23
C GLU A 128 -9.51 37.73 39.40
N GLU A 129 -10.62 38.12 40.06
CA GLU A 129 -11.85 38.54 39.40
C GLU A 129 -11.73 40.01 38.97
N ASN A 130 -11.67 40.26 37.66
CA ASN A 130 -11.67 41.62 37.12
C ASN A 130 -13.04 41.96 36.52
N SER A 131 -13.76 42.87 37.17
CA SER A 131 -15.09 43.35 36.72
C SER A 131 -15.11 43.94 35.30
N GLU A 132 -13.95 44.35 34.77
CA GLU A 132 -13.79 44.89 33.42
C GLU A 132 -13.68 43.81 32.34
N ILE A 133 -13.38 42.57 32.72
CA ILE A 133 -13.24 41.42 31.82
C ILE A 133 -14.36 40.42 32.10
N LYS A 134 -15.28 40.27 31.15
CA LYS A 134 -16.38 39.31 31.23
C LYS A 134 -16.02 37.95 30.62
N GLY A 135 -16.87 36.96 30.79
CA GLY A 135 -16.72 35.66 30.13
C GLY A 135 -15.95 34.64 30.95
N ASN A 136 -15.98 33.39 30.47
CA ASN A 136 -15.51 32.23 31.19
C ASN A 136 -14.02 31.99 30.94
N LYS A 137 -13.23 31.85 32.02
CA LYS A 137 -11.81 31.50 31.97
C LYS A 137 -11.66 30.02 31.61
N ILE A 138 -11.50 29.71 30.34
CA ILE A 138 -11.37 28.33 29.85
C ILE A 138 -9.91 28.11 29.40
N LEU A 139 -9.26 27.10 29.99
CA LEU A 139 -7.91 26.64 29.66
C LEU A 139 -7.99 25.22 29.11
N ILE A 140 -7.42 25.02 27.93
CA ILE A 140 -7.36 23.73 27.25
C ILE A 140 -5.89 23.33 27.14
N PHE A 141 -5.52 22.21 27.75
CA PHE A 141 -4.19 21.61 27.67
C PHE A 141 -4.25 20.38 26.77
N ASP A 142 -3.62 20.43 25.59
CA ASP A 142 -3.61 19.35 24.60
C ASP A 142 -2.26 18.61 24.54
N ASP A 143 -2.30 17.37 24.07
CA ASP A 143 -1.17 16.43 23.97
C ASP A 143 -0.45 16.15 25.31
N LEU A 144 -1.22 15.89 26.39
CA LEU A 144 -0.68 15.65 27.74
C LEU A 144 0.45 14.60 27.77
N GLU A 145 0.29 13.49 27.05
CA GLU A 145 1.28 12.40 26.98
C GLU A 145 2.59 12.77 26.29
N ARG A 146 2.61 13.88 25.54
CA ARG A 146 3.76 14.34 24.75
C ARG A 146 4.49 15.52 25.41
N CYS A 147 4.13 15.85 26.65
CA CYS A 147 4.86 16.78 27.47
C CYS A 147 6.07 16.07 28.11
N ASP A 148 7.21 16.74 28.16
CA ASP A 148 8.44 16.21 28.77
C ASP A 148 8.66 16.73 30.21
N VAL A 149 7.77 17.61 30.68
CA VAL A 149 7.62 17.88 32.11
C VAL A 149 7.20 16.60 32.82
N LYS A 150 7.86 16.27 33.93
CA LYS A 150 7.47 15.14 34.79
C LYS A 150 5.98 15.20 35.10
N LEU A 151 5.26 14.10 34.84
CA LEU A 151 3.80 14.06 34.90
C LEU A 151 3.24 14.63 36.22
N GLU A 152 3.82 14.28 37.37
CA GLU A 152 3.41 14.80 38.68
C GLU A 152 3.44 16.34 38.76
N THR A 153 4.52 16.94 38.25
CA THR A 153 4.70 18.40 38.24
C THR A 153 3.70 19.06 37.29
N LEU A 154 3.48 18.45 36.12
CA LEU A 154 2.53 18.91 35.13
C LEU A 154 1.09 18.89 35.66
N LEU A 155 0.69 17.78 36.27
CA LEU A 155 -0.64 17.61 36.85
C LEU A 155 -0.88 18.58 38.00
N GLY A 156 0.11 18.78 38.88
CA GLY A 156 0.03 19.78 39.95
C GLY A 156 -0.09 21.20 39.42
N TYR A 157 0.66 21.52 38.36
CA TYR A 157 0.58 22.82 37.68
C TYR A 157 -0.78 23.06 37.01
N ILE A 158 -1.37 22.04 36.37
CA ILE A 158 -2.70 22.14 35.77
C ILE A 158 -3.78 22.30 36.85
N ASN A 159 -3.69 21.54 37.95
CA ASN A 159 -4.66 21.59 39.06
C ASN A 159 -4.77 22.98 39.69
N TYR A 160 -3.64 23.70 39.75
CA TYR A 160 -3.61 25.06 40.28
C TYR A 160 -4.64 25.98 39.60
N PHE A 161 -4.86 25.84 38.30
CA PHE A 161 -5.83 26.68 37.59
C PHE A 161 -7.29 26.34 37.92
N SER A 162 -7.63 25.06 38.11
CA SER A 162 -8.99 24.66 38.51
C SER A 162 -9.30 25.01 39.96
N GLU A 163 -8.37 24.75 40.89
CA GLU A 163 -8.60 24.94 42.32
C GLU A 163 -8.43 26.40 42.78
N HIS A 164 -7.42 27.10 42.25
CA HIS A 164 -7.01 28.41 42.78
C HIS A 164 -7.31 29.59 41.85
N CYS A 165 -7.51 29.35 40.54
CA CYS A 165 -7.86 30.41 39.58
C CYS A 165 -9.33 30.39 39.14
N LYS A 166 -10.12 29.43 39.63
CA LYS A 166 -11.52 29.19 39.21
C LYS A 166 -11.65 29.03 37.68
N CYS A 167 -10.61 28.49 37.04
CA CYS A 167 -10.63 28.26 35.60
C CYS A 167 -11.36 26.95 35.28
N LYS A 168 -12.07 26.95 34.15
CA LYS A 168 -12.53 25.73 33.49
C LYS A 168 -11.35 25.09 32.79
N VAL A 169 -10.96 23.91 33.24
CA VAL A 169 -9.79 23.21 32.73
C VAL A 169 -10.24 22.00 31.92
N ILE A 170 -9.79 21.93 30.66
CA ILE A 170 -10.00 20.79 29.77
C ILE A 170 -8.64 20.22 29.43
N ILE A 171 -8.44 18.93 29.71
CA ILE A 171 -7.22 18.19 29.44
C ILE A 171 -7.50 17.24 28.28
N ILE A 172 -6.61 17.18 27.30
CA ILE A 172 -6.74 16.32 26.14
C ILE A 172 -5.50 15.42 26.04
N GLY A 173 -5.72 14.13 25.81
CA GLY A 173 -4.61 13.19 25.67
C GLY A 173 -5.02 11.76 25.32
N ASP A 174 -4.03 10.89 25.23
CA ASP A 174 -4.19 9.44 25.05
C ASP A 174 -3.74 8.70 26.31
N GLU A 175 -4.70 8.23 27.12
CA GLU A 175 -4.43 7.56 28.40
C GLU A 175 -3.52 6.34 28.24
N ASN A 176 -3.66 5.59 27.14
CA ASN A 176 -2.83 4.40 26.91
C ASN A 176 -1.36 4.81 26.72
N LYS A 177 -1.11 5.92 26.02
CA LYS A 177 0.24 6.44 25.80
C LYS A 177 0.86 7.07 27.05
N ILE A 178 0.06 7.71 27.90
CA ILE A 178 0.52 8.12 29.24
C ILE A 178 1.00 6.89 30.01
N SER A 179 0.23 5.80 29.98
CA SER A 179 0.58 4.58 30.70
C SER A 179 1.81 3.86 30.17
N GLU A 180 2.03 3.86 28.86
CA GLU A 180 3.24 3.33 28.23
C GLU A 180 4.51 4.13 28.61
N LYS A 181 4.43 5.46 28.62
CA LYS A 181 5.59 6.35 28.86
C LYS A 181 6.11 6.30 30.30
N GLU A 182 5.20 6.19 31.26
CA GLU A 182 5.48 6.52 32.66
C GLU A 182 5.87 5.31 33.52
N GLY A 183 5.50 4.08 33.14
CA GLY A 183 5.75 2.88 33.97
C GLY A 183 4.78 2.75 35.16
N GLU A 184 4.89 1.68 35.96
CA GLU A 184 3.86 1.31 36.96
C GLU A 184 3.63 2.35 38.07
N LYS A 185 4.68 3.01 38.58
CA LYS A 185 4.57 3.93 39.74
C LYS A 185 3.88 5.26 39.41
N SER A 186 4.16 5.84 38.26
CA SER A 186 3.53 7.10 37.82
C SER A 186 2.14 6.85 37.22
N ASN A 187 1.85 5.63 36.75
CA ASN A 187 0.50 5.20 36.43
C ASN A 187 -0.46 5.26 37.63
N LEU A 188 -0.01 4.85 38.81
CA LEU A 188 -0.79 5.00 40.05
C LEU A 188 -1.07 6.48 40.35
N LYS A 189 -0.07 7.35 40.17
CA LYS A 189 -0.22 8.79 40.42
C LYS A 189 -1.16 9.48 39.43
N PHE A 190 -1.17 9.07 38.16
CA PHE A 190 -2.15 9.55 37.18
C PHE A 190 -3.57 9.14 37.57
N LYS A 191 -3.76 7.91 38.07
CA LYS A 191 -5.05 7.46 38.61
C LYS A 191 -5.49 8.29 39.82
N ASP A 192 -4.58 8.54 40.77
CA ASP A 192 -4.86 9.37 41.96
C ASP A 192 -5.26 10.80 41.57
N PHE A 193 -4.54 11.39 40.59
CA PHE A 193 -4.89 12.71 40.05
C PHE A 193 -6.27 12.71 39.40
N LYS A 194 -6.57 11.68 38.59
CA LYS A 194 -7.85 11.55 37.91
C LYS A 194 -9.01 11.46 38.91
N GLU A 195 -8.85 10.71 39.99
CA GLU A 195 -9.85 10.60 41.06
C GLU A 195 -10.09 11.94 41.77
N LYS A 196 -9.03 12.71 42.03
CA LYS A 196 -9.12 13.97 42.79
C LYS A 196 -9.53 15.18 41.95
N THR A 197 -9.02 15.28 40.72
CA THR A 197 -9.08 16.51 39.90
C THR A 197 -9.98 16.37 38.69
N ILE A 198 -10.06 15.19 38.06
CA ILE A 198 -10.83 14.99 36.83
C ILE A 198 -12.25 14.54 37.20
N GLY A 199 -13.20 15.49 37.19
CA GLY A 199 -14.60 15.19 37.54
C GLY A 199 -15.30 14.31 36.49
N ARG A 200 -14.93 14.44 35.22
CA ARG A 200 -15.46 13.62 34.12
C ARG A 200 -14.42 13.37 33.03
N THR A 201 -14.47 12.17 32.45
CA THR A 201 -13.69 11.79 31.27
C THR A 201 -14.63 11.41 30.13
N PHE A 202 -14.39 11.99 28.95
CA PHE A 202 -15.12 11.69 27.73
C PHE A 202 -14.20 11.09 26.70
N GLU A 203 -14.67 10.06 26.01
CA GLU A 203 -13.94 9.43 24.94
C GLU A 203 -14.41 9.99 23.59
N ILE A 204 -13.49 10.66 22.90
CA ILE A 204 -13.72 11.16 21.55
C ILE A 204 -13.70 9.98 20.61
N LYS A 205 -14.84 9.71 19.97
CA LYS A 205 -14.94 8.69 18.93
C LYS A 205 -14.66 9.33 17.59
N VAL A 206 -14.01 8.56 16.71
CA VAL A 206 -13.78 8.93 15.32
C VAL A 206 -15.12 9.28 14.68
N ASN A 207 -15.22 10.50 14.13
CA ASN A 207 -16.38 10.94 13.36
C ASN A 207 -15.91 11.22 11.93
N ILE A 208 -15.84 10.17 11.12
CA ILE A 208 -15.36 10.29 9.75
C ILE A 208 -16.33 11.11 8.90
N GLU A 209 -17.64 11.01 9.11
CA GLU A 209 -18.60 11.68 8.22
C GLU A 209 -18.48 13.21 8.27
N GLU A 210 -18.38 13.78 9.47
CA GLU A 210 -18.22 15.23 9.67
C GLU A 210 -16.79 15.69 9.33
N THR A 211 -15.77 14.88 9.64
CA THR A 211 -14.37 15.27 9.42
C THR A 211 -14.00 15.20 7.94
N LEU A 212 -14.57 14.25 7.19
CA LEU A 212 -14.30 14.09 5.76
C LEU A 212 -14.84 15.28 4.95
N ASP A 213 -16.00 15.84 5.32
CA ASP A 213 -16.51 17.06 4.68
C ASP A 213 -15.53 18.23 4.83
N PHE A 214 -14.97 18.38 6.03
CA PHE A 214 -13.96 19.40 6.31
C PHE A 214 -12.69 19.18 5.46
N PHE A 215 -12.17 17.95 5.40
CA PHE A 215 -10.99 17.63 4.60
C PHE A 215 -11.21 17.88 3.11
N ILE A 216 -12.36 17.45 2.57
CA ILE A 216 -12.69 17.66 1.15
C ILE A 216 -12.82 19.16 0.85
N GLY A 217 -13.44 19.93 1.75
CA GLY A 217 -13.56 21.38 1.64
C GLY A 217 -12.24 22.14 1.67
N GLU A 218 -11.24 21.67 2.43
CA GLU A 218 -9.89 22.25 2.44
C GLU A 218 -9.10 21.95 1.16
N ILE A 219 -9.29 20.76 0.59
CA ILE A 219 -8.50 20.26 -0.54
C ILE A 219 -8.94 20.91 -1.87
N SER A 220 -10.23 21.25 -2.01
CA SER A 220 -10.79 21.44 -3.35
C SER A 220 -11.56 22.74 -3.58
N ALA A 221 -11.29 23.35 -4.74
CA ALA A 221 -12.18 24.27 -5.45
C ALA A 221 -12.69 23.70 -6.81
N ASN A 222 -12.30 22.48 -7.21
CA ASN A 222 -12.67 21.85 -8.48
C ASN A 222 -13.06 20.36 -8.35
N ASN A 223 -13.88 19.83 -9.26
CA ASN A 223 -14.43 18.47 -9.11
C ASN A 223 -13.57 17.35 -9.73
N ARG A 224 -12.35 17.62 -10.21
CA ARG A 224 -11.54 16.64 -10.95
C ARG A 224 -11.14 15.43 -10.10
N ASN A 225 -10.88 15.61 -8.82
CA ASN A 225 -10.50 14.51 -7.92
C ASN A 225 -11.67 13.59 -7.49
N LEU A 226 -12.93 13.93 -7.84
CA LEU A 226 -14.12 13.13 -7.52
C LEU A 226 -14.31 12.79 -6.02
N LEU A 227 -13.65 13.51 -5.10
CA LEU A 227 -13.71 13.22 -3.66
C LEU A 227 -15.12 13.40 -3.10
N SER A 228 -15.79 14.51 -3.44
CA SER A 228 -17.16 14.79 -3.03
C SER A 228 -18.16 13.75 -3.56
N GLU A 229 -18.00 13.32 -4.81
CA GLU A 229 -18.86 12.31 -5.45
C GLU A 229 -18.69 10.92 -4.84
N ASN A 230 -17.50 10.62 -4.30
CA ASN A 230 -17.16 9.32 -3.75
C ASN A 230 -17.01 9.32 -2.22
N LYS A 231 -17.62 10.30 -1.53
CA LYS A 231 -17.56 10.42 -0.06
C LYS A 231 -17.95 9.11 0.66
N GLU A 232 -19.08 8.52 0.27
CA GLU A 232 -19.55 7.26 0.86
C GLU A 232 -18.60 6.08 0.63
N LEU A 233 -17.93 6.06 -0.53
CA LEU A 233 -16.94 5.03 -0.84
C LEU A 233 -15.73 5.15 0.08
N ILE A 234 -15.21 6.37 0.27
CA ILE A 234 -14.10 6.65 1.18
C ILE A 234 -14.46 6.22 2.61
N ILE A 235 -15.65 6.57 3.09
CA ILE A 235 -16.14 6.19 4.43
C ILE A 235 -16.18 4.66 4.58
N LYS A 236 -16.74 3.95 3.60
CA LYS A 236 -16.82 2.49 3.61
C LYS A 236 -15.43 1.85 3.67
N ILE A 237 -14.49 2.29 2.84
CA ILE A 237 -13.11 1.76 2.78
C ILE A 237 -12.37 2.03 4.09
N PHE A 238 -12.51 3.23 4.65
CA PHE A 238 -11.86 3.57 5.91
C PHE A 238 -12.41 2.76 7.10
N HIS A 239 -13.72 2.50 7.14
CA HIS A 239 -14.28 1.60 8.16
C HIS A 239 -13.85 0.15 7.97
N ALA A 240 -13.79 -0.34 6.72
CA ALA A 240 -13.33 -1.69 6.39
C ALA A 240 -11.88 -1.95 6.84
N SER A 241 -11.00 -0.96 6.67
CA SER A 241 -9.60 -1.08 7.09
C SER A 241 -9.43 -1.24 8.60
N LYS A 242 -10.48 -0.94 9.40
CA LYS A 242 -10.44 -0.84 10.88
C LYS A 242 -9.38 0.14 11.39
N PHE A 243 -9.02 1.11 10.54
CA PHE A 243 -8.02 2.11 10.86
C PHE A 243 -8.71 3.37 11.38
N ASP A 244 -8.25 3.91 12.50
CA ASP A 244 -8.96 4.97 13.24
C ASP A 244 -8.23 6.33 13.23
N ASN A 245 -7.20 6.47 12.40
CA ASN A 245 -6.35 7.65 12.36
C ASN A 245 -6.74 8.61 11.21
N LEU A 246 -7.58 9.60 11.52
CA LEU A 246 -8.05 10.61 10.56
C LEU A 246 -6.92 11.49 9.99
N ARG A 247 -5.78 11.61 10.68
CA ARG A 247 -4.62 12.36 10.16
C ARG A 247 -4.04 11.68 8.93
N VAL A 248 -3.97 10.35 8.94
CA VAL A 248 -3.53 9.56 7.79
C VAL A 248 -4.54 9.62 6.66
N LEU A 249 -5.85 9.59 6.97
CA LEU A 249 -6.87 9.83 5.95
C LEU A 249 -6.68 11.19 5.28
N ARG A 250 -6.46 12.26 6.07
CA ARG A 250 -6.18 13.60 5.52
C ARG A 250 -4.96 13.60 4.61
N GLN A 251 -3.87 12.95 5.01
CA GLN A 251 -2.66 12.82 4.19
C GLN A 251 -2.96 12.08 2.87
N CYS A 252 -3.61 10.92 2.96
CA CYS A 252 -4.04 10.12 1.83
C CYS A 252 -4.85 10.94 0.80
N LEU A 253 -5.82 11.74 1.25
CA LEU A 253 -6.65 12.54 0.34
C LEU A 253 -5.87 13.68 -0.32
N ASN A 254 -4.92 14.30 0.40
CA ASN A 254 -4.05 15.34 -0.17
C ASN A 254 -3.06 14.75 -1.19
N ASP A 255 -2.45 13.62 -0.87
CA ASP A 255 -1.53 12.90 -1.75
C ASP A 255 -2.24 12.47 -3.03
N TYR A 256 -3.42 11.86 -2.89
CA TYR A 256 -4.29 11.51 -4.01
C TYR A 256 -4.63 12.74 -4.86
N HIS A 257 -5.08 13.84 -4.24
CA HIS A 257 -5.39 15.08 -4.95
C HIS A 257 -4.20 15.57 -5.77
N ARG A 258 -3.00 15.60 -5.18
CA ARG A 258 -1.77 16.02 -5.88
C ARG A 258 -1.49 15.16 -7.10
N ILE A 259 -1.63 13.83 -6.99
CA ILE A 259 -1.45 12.90 -8.11
C ILE A 259 -2.47 13.19 -9.21
N ILE A 260 -3.75 13.35 -8.86
CA ILE A 260 -4.80 13.62 -9.84
C ILE A 260 -4.60 14.95 -10.55
N MET A 261 -4.22 16.01 -9.83
CA MET A 261 -3.97 17.33 -10.44
C MET A 261 -2.73 17.36 -11.33
N ALA A 262 -1.81 16.41 -11.17
CA ALA A 262 -0.61 16.28 -12.01
C ALA A 262 -0.86 15.48 -13.31
N LEU A 263 -2.04 14.88 -13.47
CA LEU A 263 -2.38 14.14 -14.68
C LEU A 263 -2.49 15.08 -15.90
N PRO A 264 -2.09 14.62 -17.11
CA PRO A 264 -2.32 15.36 -18.34
C PRO A 264 -3.79 15.76 -18.56
N GLU A 265 -4.00 16.97 -19.07
CA GLU A 265 -5.35 17.55 -19.20
C GLU A 265 -6.33 16.67 -20.00
N HIS A 266 -5.84 16.03 -21.07
CA HIS A 266 -6.65 15.15 -21.92
C HIS A 266 -7.21 13.91 -21.19
N TYR A 267 -6.64 13.51 -20.05
CA TYR A 267 -7.25 12.45 -19.23
C TYR A 267 -8.48 12.94 -18.49
N HIS A 268 -8.50 14.18 -18.01
CA HIS A 268 -9.66 14.76 -17.33
C HIS A 268 -10.89 14.87 -18.23
N GLU A 269 -10.67 14.97 -19.54
CA GLU A 269 -11.72 15.05 -20.56
C GLU A 269 -12.16 13.67 -21.07
N SER A 270 -11.48 12.59 -20.65
CA SER A 270 -11.80 11.23 -21.10
C SER A 270 -13.16 10.77 -20.57
N PRO A 271 -14.00 10.10 -21.38
CA PRO A 271 -15.24 9.48 -20.90
C PRO A 271 -14.98 8.40 -19.83
N LYS A 272 -13.77 7.83 -19.80
CA LYS A 272 -13.35 6.80 -18.83
C LYS A 272 -12.88 7.35 -17.49
N TYR A 273 -12.67 8.67 -17.41
CA TYR A 273 -12.05 9.32 -16.27
C TYR A 273 -12.74 8.95 -14.95
N LYS A 274 -14.06 9.03 -14.91
CA LYS A 274 -14.83 8.73 -13.69
C LYS A 274 -14.59 7.31 -13.18
N LEU A 275 -14.56 6.32 -14.06
CA LEU A 275 -14.35 4.92 -13.69
C LEU A 275 -12.92 4.71 -13.17
N ILE A 276 -11.91 5.11 -13.96
CA ILE A 276 -10.49 4.89 -13.66
C ILE A 276 -10.10 5.61 -12.38
N ILE A 277 -10.49 6.88 -12.23
CA ILE A 277 -10.11 7.72 -11.10
C ILE A 277 -10.85 7.32 -9.81
N THR A 278 -12.07 6.79 -9.91
CA THR A 278 -12.75 6.18 -8.75
C THR A 278 -12.09 4.88 -8.33
N SER A 279 -11.65 4.03 -9.28
CA SER A 279 -10.88 2.81 -8.98
C SER A 279 -9.55 3.13 -8.32
N LEU A 280 -8.83 4.13 -8.85
CA LEU A 280 -7.61 4.62 -8.24
C LEU A 280 -7.86 5.15 -6.82
N LEU A 281 -8.89 5.96 -6.60
CA LEU A 281 -9.26 6.46 -5.26
C LEU A 281 -9.49 5.31 -4.28
N ALA A 282 -10.23 4.28 -4.69
CA ALA A 282 -10.53 3.15 -3.84
C ALA A 282 -9.26 2.39 -3.42
N ASN A 283 -8.40 2.07 -4.39
CA ASN A 283 -7.10 1.46 -4.16
C ASN A 283 -6.21 2.34 -3.27
N PHE A 284 -6.16 3.64 -3.55
CA PHE A 284 -5.35 4.60 -2.82
C PHE A 284 -5.74 4.62 -1.35
N VAL A 285 -7.02 4.78 -1.01
CA VAL A 285 -7.47 4.79 0.39
C VAL A 285 -7.23 3.44 1.07
N ALA A 286 -7.51 2.32 0.39
CA ALA A 286 -7.36 0.98 0.97
C ALA A 286 -5.89 0.65 1.29
N VAL A 287 -5.01 0.76 0.29
CA VAL A 287 -3.58 0.44 0.43
C VAL A 287 -2.89 1.40 1.40
N TYR A 288 -3.21 2.70 1.37
CA TYR A 288 -2.63 3.68 2.29
C TYR A 288 -2.99 3.37 3.74
N CYS A 289 -4.24 2.99 4.01
CA CYS A 289 -4.67 2.60 5.35
C CYS A 289 -4.00 1.32 5.83
N GLU A 290 -3.90 0.28 4.99
CA GLU A 290 -3.25 -0.98 5.37
C GLU A 290 -1.75 -0.78 5.62
N TYR A 291 -1.05 -0.08 4.71
CA TYR A 291 0.38 0.19 4.85
C TYR A 291 0.69 1.01 6.10
N LYS A 292 -0.02 2.12 6.34
CA LYS A 292 0.15 2.95 7.55
C LYS A 292 -0.42 2.30 8.82
N GLY A 293 -1.28 1.30 8.66
CA GLY A 293 -1.79 0.45 9.73
C GLY A 293 -0.79 -0.59 10.23
N GLY A 294 0.33 -0.78 9.53
CA GLY A 294 1.41 -1.69 9.91
C GLY A 294 1.67 -2.81 8.91
N ASN A 295 0.86 -2.96 7.86
CA ASN A 295 1.04 -3.99 6.83
C ASN A 295 2.06 -3.53 5.77
N THR A 296 3.31 -3.36 6.20
CA THR A 296 4.41 -2.88 5.34
C THR A 296 4.76 -3.85 4.21
N GLU A 297 4.39 -5.12 4.32
CA GLU A 297 4.62 -6.15 3.30
C GLU A 297 3.53 -6.22 2.21
N ILE A 298 2.53 -5.32 2.23
CA ILE A 298 1.39 -5.38 1.33
C ILE A 298 1.76 -5.38 -0.16
N ALA A 299 2.81 -4.66 -0.57
CA ALA A 299 3.32 -4.73 -1.94
C ALA A 299 3.76 -6.14 -2.32
N SER A 300 4.40 -6.86 -1.40
CA SER A 300 4.84 -8.24 -1.64
C SER A 300 3.67 -9.23 -1.72
N LEU A 301 2.64 -9.03 -0.88
CA LEU A 301 1.43 -9.87 -0.87
C LEU A 301 0.63 -9.78 -2.17
N PHE A 302 0.66 -8.63 -2.83
CA PHE A 302 -0.05 -8.36 -4.08
C PHE A 302 0.89 -8.26 -5.29
N ASN A 303 2.12 -8.80 -5.19
CA ASN A 303 3.06 -8.81 -6.30
C ASN A 303 2.72 -9.94 -7.30
N SER A 304 2.63 -9.58 -8.58
CA SER A 304 2.42 -10.51 -9.70
C SER A 304 3.40 -11.69 -9.74
N LEU A 305 4.65 -11.52 -9.29
CA LEU A 305 5.66 -12.60 -9.25
C LEU A 305 5.39 -13.63 -8.14
N TYR A 306 4.76 -13.21 -7.04
CA TYR A 306 4.38 -14.12 -5.96
C TYR A 306 3.28 -15.11 -6.41
N ASN A 307 2.42 -14.68 -7.34
CA ASN A 307 1.37 -15.51 -7.94
C ASN A 307 1.91 -16.72 -8.71
N MET A 308 3.21 -16.75 -9.03
CA MET A 308 3.86 -17.84 -9.76
C MET A 308 4.28 -19.00 -8.83
N PHE A 309 4.36 -18.77 -7.51
CA PHE A 309 4.72 -19.78 -6.51
C PHE A 309 3.85 -19.60 -5.25
N PRO A 310 2.67 -20.25 -5.18
CA PRO A 310 1.75 -20.08 -4.07
C PRO A 310 2.37 -20.61 -2.77
N ASP A 311 2.57 -19.73 -1.80
CA ASP A 311 2.87 -20.10 -0.42
C ASP A 311 1.61 -19.88 0.44
N LYS A 312 1.31 -20.91 1.23
CA LYS A 312 0.04 -21.03 1.95
C LYS A 312 -0.14 -19.93 2.99
N GLU A 313 0.94 -19.54 3.67
CA GLU A 313 0.88 -18.59 4.79
C GLU A 313 0.58 -17.18 4.29
N LYS A 314 1.25 -16.72 3.23
CA LYS A 314 0.95 -15.39 2.69
C LYS A 314 -0.35 -15.33 1.90
N ASN A 315 -0.80 -16.44 1.31
CA ASN A 315 -2.14 -16.50 0.71
C ASN A 315 -3.22 -16.29 1.79
N GLU A 316 -3.09 -16.93 2.96
CA GLU A 316 -4.01 -16.69 4.09
C GLU A 316 -3.95 -15.24 4.57
N GLU A 317 -2.77 -14.62 4.62
CA GLU A 317 -2.62 -13.21 4.99
C GLU A 317 -3.25 -12.25 3.96
N ARG A 318 -3.02 -12.51 2.68
CA ARG A 318 -3.64 -11.77 1.57
C ARG A 318 -5.16 -11.84 1.63
N GLU A 319 -5.72 -13.02 1.84
CA GLU A 319 -7.18 -13.21 1.97
C GLU A 319 -7.75 -12.55 3.22
N LYS A 320 -7.00 -12.50 4.34
CA LYS A 320 -7.39 -11.73 5.52
C LYS A 320 -7.49 -10.23 5.24
N ILE A 321 -6.66 -9.68 4.34
CA ILE A 321 -6.76 -8.29 3.90
C ILE A 321 -7.94 -8.13 2.95
N LEU A 322 -8.01 -8.92 1.87
CA LEU A 322 -9.06 -8.84 0.84
C LEU A 322 -10.47 -8.96 1.42
N SER A 323 -10.68 -9.90 2.34
CA SER A 323 -11.98 -10.15 2.97
C SER A 323 -12.54 -8.93 3.72
N LYS A 324 -11.70 -7.98 4.15
CA LYS A 324 -12.17 -6.71 4.74
C LYS A 324 -12.88 -5.82 3.73
N TYR A 325 -12.54 -5.92 2.44
CA TYR A 325 -12.98 -4.98 1.40
C TYR A 325 -13.92 -5.61 0.36
N HIS A 326 -14.10 -6.92 0.37
CA HIS A 326 -14.95 -7.64 -0.61
C HIS A 326 -16.38 -7.09 -0.69
N PHE A 327 -16.93 -6.57 0.42
CA PHE A 327 -18.26 -5.96 0.43
C PHE A 327 -18.34 -4.55 -0.19
N ILE A 328 -17.19 -3.93 -0.48
CA ILE A 328 -17.06 -2.60 -1.07
C ILE A 328 -16.98 -2.69 -2.59
N GLU A 329 -16.46 -3.81 -3.11
CA GLU A 329 -16.44 -4.15 -4.54
C GLU A 329 -17.86 -4.23 -5.14
N ILE A 330 -18.84 -4.46 -4.26
CA ILE A 330 -20.28 -4.57 -4.50
C ILE A 330 -20.84 -3.31 -5.21
N GLY A 331 -20.91 -3.39 -6.54
CA GLY A 331 -21.68 -2.49 -7.39
C GLY A 331 -20.90 -1.42 -8.18
N LYS A 332 -19.57 -1.31 -8.01
CA LYS A 332 -18.76 -0.26 -8.70
C LYS A 332 -17.59 -0.77 -9.55
N ARG A 333 -17.32 -2.08 -9.62
CA ARG A 333 -16.20 -2.66 -10.41
C ARG A 333 -14.83 -2.03 -10.09
N LEU A 334 -14.58 -1.82 -8.80
CA LEU A 334 -13.31 -1.29 -8.31
C LEU A 334 -12.42 -2.50 -8.10
N ASP A 335 -11.41 -2.71 -8.95
CA ASP A 335 -10.38 -3.75 -8.78
C ASP A 335 -9.49 -3.34 -7.60
N ILE A 336 -9.99 -3.45 -6.37
CA ILE A 336 -9.30 -3.03 -5.15
C ILE A 336 -8.18 -4.03 -4.87
N PHE A 337 -7.00 -3.50 -4.59
CA PHE A 337 -5.73 -4.24 -4.55
C PHE A 337 -5.29 -4.83 -5.89
N SER A 338 -5.53 -4.10 -6.98
CA SER A 338 -4.93 -4.43 -8.27
C SER A 338 -3.40 -4.51 -8.14
N ASP A 339 -2.81 -5.67 -8.48
CA ASP A 339 -1.39 -5.99 -8.27
C ASP A 339 -0.44 -4.85 -8.71
N PHE A 340 -0.75 -4.18 -9.83
CA PHE A 340 0.06 -3.05 -10.31
C PHE A 340 -0.13 -1.78 -9.45
N ILE A 341 -1.38 -1.42 -9.12
CA ILE A 341 -1.70 -0.20 -8.39
C ILE A 341 -1.19 -0.25 -6.95
N VAL A 342 -1.23 -1.42 -6.30
CA VAL A 342 -0.70 -1.59 -4.94
C VAL A 342 0.78 -1.25 -4.89
N ASN A 343 1.56 -1.75 -5.86
CA ASN A 343 2.99 -1.49 -5.92
C ASN A 343 3.28 0.01 -6.12
N GLU A 344 2.58 0.68 -7.04
CA GLU A 344 2.76 2.11 -7.27
C GLU A 344 2.41 2.97 -6.03
N ILE A 345 1.34 2.63 -5.31
CA ILE A 345 0.98 3.35 -4.09
C ILE A 345 2.06 3.16 -3.02
N VAL A 346 2.57 1.94 -2.84
CA VAL A 346 3.64 1.68 -1.86
C VAL A 346 4.93 2.38 -2.26
N CYS A 347 5.32 2.34 -3.54
CA CYS A 347 6.46 3.10 -4.06
C CYS A 347 6.31 4.60 -3.79
N TYR A 348 5.10 5.17 -3.94
CA TYR A 348 4.83 6.56 -3.59
C TYR A 348 4.98 6.82 -2.08
N LEU A 349 4.48 5.93 -1.23
CA LEU A 349 4.60 6.07 0.22
C LEU A 349 6.05 6.04 0.71
N GLU A 350 6.94 5.34 -0.01
CA GLU A 350 8.35 5.18 0.34
C GLU A 350 9.25 6.25 -0.29
N SER A 351 8.99 6.62 -1.55
CA SER A 351 9.87 7.51 -2.34
C SER A 351 9.29 8.89 -2.64
N GLY A 352 7.97 9.06 -2.49
CA GLY A 352 7.24 10.25 -2.92
C GLY A 352 7.00 10.33 -4.43
N TYR A 353 7.41 9.32 -5.20
CA TYR A 353 7.19 9.22 -6.64
C TYR A 353 6.05 8.25 -6.97
N PHE A 354 5.12 8.68 -7.81
CA PHE A 354 4.01 7.86 -8.30
C PHE A 354 4.07 7.82 -9.83
N ASP A 355 4.34 6.67 -10.42
CA ASP A 355 4.34 6.55 -11.88
C ASP A 355 2.90 6.55 -12.39
N THR A 356 2.58 7.45 -13.32
CA THR A 356 1.25 7.53 -13.95
C THR A 356 1.23 6.90 -15.34
N THR A 357 2.37 6.38 -15.83
CA THR A 357 2.50 5.80 -17.17
C THR A 357 1.58 4.60 -17.37
N TYR A 358 1.29 3.84 -16.31
CA TYR A 358 0.36 2.73 -16.40
C TYR A 358 -1.08 3.17 -16.68
N LEU A 359 -1.49 4.35 -16.18
CA LEU A 359 -2.84 4.89 -16.41
C LEU A 359 -3.06 5.11 -17.91
N GLN A 360 -2.01 5.36 -18.68
CA GLN A 360 -2.09 5.48 -20.14
C GLN A 360 -2.71 4.23 -20.76
N GLN A 361 -2.37 3.03 -20.28
CA GLN A 361 -2.94 1.78 -20.79
C GLN A 361 -4.44 1.67 -20.47
N TYR A 362 -4.86 2.13 -19.30
CA TYR A 362 -6.28 2.15 -18.90
C TYR A 362 -7.08 3.18 -19.71
N PHE A 363 -6.50 4.36 -19.97
CA PHE A 363 -7.13 5.40 -20.79
C PHE A 363 -7.11 5.08 -22.30
N ALA A 364 -6.09 4.35 -22.78
CA ALA A 364 -5.89 4.00 -24.19
C ALA A 364 -6.50 2.65 -24.59
N ALA A 365 -6.83 1.77 -23.63
CA ALA A 365 -7.62 0.58 -23.91
C ALA A 365 -8.90 1.01 -24.65
N GLU A 366 -9.31 0.29 -25.69
CA GLU A 366 -10.60 0.57 -26.33
C GLU A 366 -11.73 0.34 -25.31
N ASP A 367 -12.88 0.98 -25.50
CA ASP A 367 -14.10 0.58 -24.80
C ASP A 367 -14.41 -0.86 -25.20
N ALA A 368 -13.87 -1.82 -24.47
CA ALA A 368 -14.48 -3.13 -24.42
C ALA A 368 -15.87 -2.86 -23.83
N SER A 369 -16.89 -2.80 -24.70
CA SER A 369 -18.25 -3.06 -24.29
C SER A 369 -18.18 -4.28 -23.39
N LEU A 370 -18.60 -4.14 -22.13
CA LEU A 370 -18.52 -5.24 -21.19
C LEU A 370 -19.16 -6.45 -21.82
N ASN A 371 -18.42 -7.55 -21.79
CA ASN A 371 -18.94 -8.76 -22.35
C ASN A 371 -20.05 -9.27 -21.42
N SER A 372 -20.97 -10.04 -21.96
CA SER A 372 -22.13 -10.53 -21.21
C SER A 372 -21.73 -11.32 -19.97
N TRP A 373 -20.58 -12.01 -20.00
CA TRP A 373 -20.04 -12.74 -18.86
C TRP A 373 -19.53 -11.82 -17.74
N ASP A 374 -19.12 -10.58 -18.03
CA ASP A 374 -18.68 -9.62 -16.99
C ASP A 374 -19.84 -9.19 -16.07
N TYR A 375 -21.10 -9.34 -16.51
CA TYR A 375 -22.29 -9.09 -15.69
C TYR A 375 -22.67 -10.26 -14.79
N LEU A 376 -22.40 -11.49 -15.24
CA LEU A 376 -22.75 -12.72 -14.53
C LEU A 376 -21.90 -12.99 -13.29
N TYR A 377 -20.86 -12.20 -13.04
CA TYR A 377 -20.11 -12.26 -11.80
C TYR A 377 -21.02 -11.97 -10.60
N ASP A 378 -21.76 -10.86 -10.64
CA ASP A 378 -22.70 -10.51 -9.56
C ASP A 378 -24.13 -10.97 -9.91
N TYR A 379 -24.27 -12.20 -10.44
CA TYR A 379 -25.55 -12.69 -10.98
C TYR A 379 -26.72 -12.55 -9.98
N TRP A 380 -26.48 -12.67 -8.67
CA TRP A 380 -27.50 -12.56 -7.63
C TRP A 380 -28.13 -11.16 -7.49
N ARG A 381 -27.56 -10.14 -8.15
CA ARG A 381 -28.11 -8.77 -8.19
C ARG A 381 -28.90 -8.46 -9.44
N LEU A 382 -28.77 -9.30 -10.47
CA LEU A 382 -29.50 -9.13 -11.71
C LEU A 382 -30.96 -9.52 -11.49
N ASP A 383 -31.88 -8.81 -12.12
CA ASP A 383 -33.22 -9.35 -12.28
C ASP A 383 -33.23 -10.51 -13.29
N ASN A 384 -34.35 -11.22 -13.40
CA ASN A 384 -34.42 -12.40 -14.26
C ASN A 384 -34.19 -12.06 -15.75
N GLU A 385 -34.68 -10.91 -16.23
CA GLU A 385 -34.54 -10.53 -17.65
C GLU A 385 -33.07 -10.16 -17.96
N GLU A 386 -32.41 -9.43 -17.06
CA GLU A 386 -31.00 -9.10 -17.16
C GLU A 386 -30.11 -10.35 -17.08
N TYR A 387 -30.41 -11.24 -16.13
CA TYR A 387 -29.70 -12.51 -15.97
C TYR A 387 -29.81 -13.38 -17.22
N GLU A 388 -31.03 -13.66 -17.68
CA GLU A 388 -31.30 -14.54 -18.83
C GLU A 388 -30.58 -14.03 -20.07
N LYS A 389 -30.68 -12.71 -20.34
CA LYS A 389 -29.97 -12.08 -21.46
C LYS A 389 -28.46 -12.31 -21.40
N HIS A 390 -27.83 -11.98 -20.27
CA HIS A 390 -26.38 -12.07 -20.15
C HIS A 390 -25.89 -13.53 -20.15
N TYR A 391 -26.67 -14.44 -19.57
CA TYR A 391 -26.43 -15.87 -19.58
C TYR A 391 -26.48 -16.44 -21.00
N GLU A 392 -27.56 -16.19 -21.75
CA GLU A 392 -27.73 -16.71 -23.12
C GLU A 392 -26.63 -16.20 -24.06
N GLU A 393 -26.29 -14.91 -23.97
CA GLU A 393 -25.21 -14.32 -24.76
C GLU A 393 -23.86 -14.96 -24.44
N THR A 394 -23.57 -15.20 -23.15
CA THR A 394 -22.33 -15.85 -22.69
C THR A 394 -22.23 -17.31 -23.18
N VAL A 395 -23.29 -18.08 -23.00
CA VAL A 395 -23.38 -19.47 -23.45
C VAL A 395 -23.21 -19.54 -24.96
N ARG A 396 -23.93 -18.70 -25.72
CA ARG A 396 -23.81 -18.65 -27.18
C ARG A 396 -22.40 -18.29 -27.62
N TYR A 397 -21.72 -17.38 -26.92
CA TYR A 397 -20.35 -17.01 -27.23
C TYR A 397 -19.37 -18.15 -26.97
N TYR A 398 -19.50 -18.82 -25.82
CA TYR A 398 -18.67 -19.96 -25.41
C TYR A 398 -18.80 -21.15 -26.38
N PHE A 399 -20.03 -21.57 -26.69
CA PHE A 399 -20.27 -22.69 -27.60
C PHE A 399 -20.03 -22.38 -29.08
N ALA A 400 -19.96 -21.09 -29.45
CA ALA A 400 -19.48 -20.69 -30.78
C ALA A 400 -17.94 -20.65 -30.88
N ASP A 401 -17.23 -21.06 -29.82
CA ASP A 401 -15.77 -21.09 -29.72
C ASP A 401 -15.09 -19.76 -30.07
N LYS A 402 -15.68 -18.66 -29.60
CA LYS A 402 -15.25 -17.29 -29.93
C LYS A 402 -14.15 -16.74 -29.04
N SER A 403 -13.80 -17.44 -27.96
CA SER A 403 -12.81 -16.95 -27.00
C SER A 403 -11.49 -16.60 -27.69
N VAL A 404 -10.99 -15.38 -27.44
CA VAL A 404 -9.79 -14.86 -28.12
C VAL A 404 -8.50 -15.37 -27.50
N ASP A 405 -8.50 -15.68 -26.20
CA ASP A 405 -7.38 -16.28 -25.50
C ASP A 405 -7.79 -17.12 -24.29
N LEU A 406 -6.79 -17.79 -23.68
CA LEU A 406 -6.99 -18.68 -22.53
C LEU A 406 -7.46 -17.93 -21.28
N LYS A 407 -7.18 -16.63 -21.14
CA LYS A 407 -7.62 -15.86 -19.97
C LYS A 407 -9.13 -15.68 -20.06
N GLU A 408 -9.62 -15.18 -21.19
CA GLU A 408 -11.05 -15.01 -21.44
C GLU A 408 -11.80 -16.35 -21.32
N LEU A 409 -11.26 -17.40 -21.93
CA LEU A 409 -11.86 -18.74 -21.84
C LEU A 409 -12.03 -19.19 -20.39
N PHE A 410 -10.97 -19.08 -19.57
CA PHE A 410 -11.03 -19.52 -18.18
C PHE A 410 -11.86 -18.60 -17.28
N VAL A 411 -12.04 -17.31 -17.62
CA VAL A 411 -13.03 -16.45 -16.95
C VAL A 411 -14.45 -16.99 -17.19
N ILE A 412 -14.78 -17.28 -18.45
CA ILE A 412 -16.12 -17.79 -18.82
C ILE A 412 -16.37 -19.16 -18.18
N ILE A 413 -15.38 -20.07 -18.23
CA ILE A 413 -15.46 -21.38 -17.57
C ILE A 413 -15.75 -21.17 -16.08
N SER A 414 -15.01 -20.31 -15.39
CA SER A 414 -15.19 -20.10 -13.94
C SER A 414 -16.62 -19.64 -13.60
N ILE A 415 -17.17 -18.71 -14.39
CA ILE A 415 -18.56 -18.24 -14.23
C ILE A 415 -19.56 -19.38 -14.48
N LEU A 416 -19.46 -20.08 -15.60
CA LEU A 416 -20.38 -21.18 -15.94
C LEU A 416 -20.34 -22.29 -14.88
N SER A 417 -19.17 -22.51 -14.29
CA SER A 417 -18.96 -23.57 -13.33
C SER A 417 -19.57 -23.27 -11.95
N VAL A 418 -19.51 -21.99 -11.52
CA VAL A 418 -20.26 -21.49 -10.36
C VAL A 418 -21.77 -21.55 -10.61
N LEU A 419 -22.24 -21.02 -11.75
CA LEU A 419 -23.66 -21.04 -12.09
C LEU A 419 -24.20 -22.48 -12.20
N TYR A 420 -23.39 -23.44 -12.65
CA TYR A 420 -23.75 -24.86 -12.63
C TYR A 420 -23.94 -25.39 -11.21
N SER A 421 -22.98 -25.11 -10.33
CA SER A 421 -22.99 -25.55 -8.93
C SER A 421 -24.23 -25.03 -8.18
N ASP A 422 -24.70 -23.83 -8.54
CA ASP A 422 -25.87 -23.19 -7.97
C ASP A 422 -27.20 -23.54 -8.68
N ASN A 423 -27.18 -24.45 -9.67
CA ASN A 423 -28.33 -24.85 -10.50
C ASN A 423 -28.99 -23.69 -11.28
N LEU A 424 -28.19 -22.74 -11.75
CA LEU A 424 -28.65 -21.57 -12.50
C LEU A 424 -28.46 -21.70 -14.02
N ILE A 425 -27.92 -22.81 -14.52
CA ILE A 425 -27.69 -23.01 -15.96
C ILE A 425 -28.57 -24.11 -16.56
N HIS A 426 -28.78 -24.01 -17.88
CA HIS A 426 -29.54 -24.98 -18.68
C HIS A 426 -28.66 -25.95 -19.49
N VAL A 427 -27.34 -25.75 -19.50
CA VAL A 427 -26.39 -26.58 -20.24
C VAL A 427 -25.78 -27.66 -19.36
N SER A 428 -25.45 -28.82 -19.95
CA SER A 428 -24.91 -29.94 -19.19
C SER A 428 -23.43 -29.75 -18.84
N GLU A 429 -22.99 -30.36 -17.73
CA GLU A 429 -21.58 -30.41 -17.33
C GLU A 429 -20.68 -30.98 -18.44
N GLU A 430 -21.16 -32.04 -19.09
CA GLU A 430 -20.44 -32.77 -20.13
C GLU A 430 -20.19 -31.87 -21.35
N ASP A 431 -21.18 -31.08 -21.76
CA ASP A 431 -21.08 -30.16 -22.89
C ASP A 431 -20.10 -29.00 -22.58
N ILE A 432 -20.15 -28.44 -21.37
CA ILE A 432 -19.22 -27.38 -20.96
C ILE A 432 -17.79 -27.90 -21.00
N ILE A 433 -17.53 -29.09 -20.44
CA ILE A 433 -16.20 -29.70 -20.42
C ILE A 433 -15.73 -30.06 -21.83
N ALA A 434 -16.60 -30.63 -22.67
CA ALA A 434 -16.26 -31.00 -24.04
C ALA A 434 -15.85 -29.77 -24.87
N GLN A 435 -16.66 -28.71 -24.81
CA GLN A 435 -16.36 -27.45 -25.48
C GLN A 435 -15.08 -26.79 -24.93
N GLY A 436 -14.90 -26.81 -23.60
CA GLY A 436 -13.73 -26.22 -22.96
C GLY A 436 -12.42 -26.89 -23.41
N LYS A 437 -12.40 -28.22 -23.53
CA LYS A 437 -11.25 -28.96 -24.06
C LYS A 437 -10.95 -28.57 -25.51
N HIS A 438 -11.98 -28.51 -26.35
CA HIS A 438 -11.85 -28.09 -27.75
C HIS A 438 -11.25 -26.68 -27.86
N SER A 439 -11.76 -25.72 -27.09
CA SER A 439 -11.26 -24.35 -27.08
C SER A 439 -9.83 -24.24 -26.53
N ILE A 440 -9.46 -25.04 -25.53
CA ILE A 440 -8.07 -25.15 -25.03
C ILE A 440 -7.15 -25.63 -26.15
N ASP A 441 -7.53 -26.71 -26.84
CA ASP A 441 -6.71 -27.29 -27.91
C ASP A 441 -6.47 -26.28 -29.04
N ARG A 442 -7.54 -25.57 -29.48
CA ARG A 442 -7.48 -24.50 -30.48
C ARG A 442 -6.59 -23.35 -30.05
N LEU A 443 -6.79 -22.83 -28.83
CA LEU A 443 -6.05 -21.67 -28.33
C LEU A 443 -4.57 -21.97 -28.05
N MET A 444 -4.24 -23.23 -27.84
CA MET A 444 -2.86 -23.67 -27.72
C MET A 444 -2.27 -24.08 -29.08
N GLU A 445 -3.03 -24.17 -30.16
CA GLU A 445 -2.54 -24.64 -31.47
C GLU A 445 -1.33 -23.81 -31.95
N GLY A 446 -0.30 -24.49 -32.46
CA GLY A 446 0.93 -23.85 -32.94
C GLY A 446 1.93 -23.40 -31.86
N ILE A 447 1.54 -23.37 -30.59
CA ILE A 447 2.42 -23.00 -29.47
C ILE A 447 3.31 -24.19 -29.10
N ASN A 448 4.59 -24.07 -29.41
CA ASN A 448 5.60 -25.12 -29.24
C ASN A 448 6.89 -24.62 -28.56
N ASP A 449 6.98 -23.33 -28.26
CA ASP A 449 8.10 -22.73 -27.55
C ASP A 449 7.77 -22.48 -26.07
N MET A 450 8.82 -22.36 -25.28
CA MET A 450 8.73 -22.24 -23.83
C MET A 450 8.05 -20.94 -23.39
N GLU A 451 8.30 -19.83 -24.08
CA GLU A 451 7.73 -18.52 -23.74
C GLU A 451 6.22 -18.50 -23.99
N GLY A 452 5.79 -19.00 -25.14
CA GLY A 452 4.39 -19.15 -25.50
C GLY A 452 3.62 -20.04 -24.52
N LEU A 453 4.20 -21.17 -24.09
CA LEU A 453 3.58 -22.04 -23.09
C LEU A 453 3.46 -21.36 -21.72
N LEU A 454 4.50 -20.66 -21.25
CA LEU A 454 4.44 -19.93 -19.98
C LEU A 454 3.41 -18.80 -20.01
N ASN A 455 3.29 -18.10 -21.15
CA ASN A 455 2.24 -17.11 -21.37
C ASN A 455 0.85 -17.75 -21.28
N CYS A 456 0.66 -18.94 -21.86
CA CYS A 456 -0.59 -19.70 -21.73
C CYS A 456 -0.91 -20.00 -20.26
N SER A 457 0.07 -20.50 -19.50
CA SER A 457 -0.09 -20.80 -18.08
C SER A 457 -0.52 -19.55 -17.28
N SER A 458 0.17 -18.43 -17.51
CA SER A 458 -0.18 -17.14 -16.89
C SER A 458 -1.63 -16.72 -17.20
N LYS A 459 -2.06 -16.86 -18.46
CA LYS A 459 -3.44 -16.54 -18.87
C LYS A 459 -4.48 -17.43 -18.19
N VAL A 460 -4.25 -18.75 -18.14
CA VAL A 460 -5.14 -19.69 -17.45
C VAL A 460 -5.27 -19.34 -15.97
N HIS A 461 -4.16 -19.08 -15.30
CA HIS A 461 -4.16 -18.66 -13.90
C HIS A 461 -4.93 -17.35 -13.70
N ALA A 462 -4.72 -16.35 -14.55
CA ALA A 462 -5.43 -15.08 -14.46
C ALA A 462 -6.95 -15.23 -14.66
N GLY A 463 -7.38 -16.14 -15.53
CA GLY A 463 -8.79 -16.43 -15.76
C GLY A 463 -9.45 -17.22 -14.63
N ALA A 464 -8.74 -18.20 -14.07
CA ALA A 464 -9.23 -19.08 -13.00
C ALA A 464 -9.22 -18.45 -11.60
N ARG A 465 -8.56 -17.29 -11.40
CA ARG A 465 -8.38 -16.62 -10.10
C ARG A 465 -9.64 -15.90 -9.59
N ARG A 466 -10.58 -15.59 -10.49
CA ARG A 466 -11.78 -14.80 -10.16
C ARG A 466 -12.91 -15.69 -9.61
N ASN A 467 -12.64 -16.47 -8.57
CA ASN A 467 -13.68 -17.28 -7.95
C ASN A 467 -14.29 -16.56 -6.75
N HIS A 468 -15.62 -16.58 -6.72
CA HIS A 468 -16.45 -16.19 -5.60
C HIS A 468 -15.91 -16.75 -4.28
N SER A 469 -16.11 -15.99 -3.21
CA SER A 469 -15.81 -16.33 -1.81
C SER A 469 -16.57 -17.57 -1.28
N ASN A 470 -17.25 -18.32 -2.14
CA ASN A 470 -17.95 -19.53 -1.80
C ASN A 470 -17.47 -20.70 -2.68
N ILE A 471 -17.02 -21.73 -1.97
CA ILE A 471 -17.01 -23.15 -2.34
C ILE A 471 -15.71 -23.64 -2.99
N GLY A 472 -15.01 -24.47 -2.20
CA GLY A 472 -14.02 -25.38 -2.71
C GLY A 472 -14.64 -26.42 -3.65
N SER A 473 -13.82 -26.85 -4.61
CA SER A 473 -14.08 -27.95 -5.55
C SER A 473 -15.14 -27.69 -6.63
N ASP A 474 -14.95 -26.63 -7.41
CA ASP A 474 -15.63 -26.54 -8.69
C ASP A 474 -15.12 -27.62 -9.66
N ARG A 475 -15.95 -28.65 -9.85
CA ARG A 475 -15.58 -29.84 -10.63
C ARG A 475 -15.28 -29.51 -12.09
N ILE A 476 -16.04 -28.63 -12.74
CA ILE A 476 -15.85 -28.30 -14.17
C ILE A 476 -14.52 -27.59 -14.37
N LEU A 477 -14.29 -26.52 -13.59
CA LEU A 477 -13.05 -25.74 -13.65
C LEU A 477 -11.83 -26.63 -13.37
N ASN A 478 -11.91 -27.48 -12.33
CA ASN A 478 -10.81 -28.39 -11.98
C ASN A 478 -10.49 -29.39 -13.10
N VAL A 479 -11.52 -29.96 -13.76
CA VAL A 479 -11.31 -30.88 -14.89
C VAL A 479 -10.61 -30.17 -16.05
N LEU A 480 -10.98 -28.93 -16.37
CA LEU A 480 -10.41 -28.16 -17.47
C LEU A 480 -9.00 -27.62 -17.15
N VAL A 481 -8.74 -27.21 -15.91
CA VAL A 481 -7.38 -26.85 -15.45
C VAL A 481 -6.46 -28.07 -15.51
N ALA A 482 -6.91 -29.24 -15.05
CA ALA A 482 -6.13 -30.48 -15.12
C ALA A 482 -5.86 -30.91 -16.57
N TYR A 483 -6.84 -30.73 -17.46
CA TYR A 483 -6.67 -31.00 -18.89
C TYR A 483 -5.61 -30.07 -19.50
N PHE A 484 -5.69 -28.76 -19.22
CA PHE A 484 -4.69 -27.79 -19.66
C PHE A 484 -3.29 -28.14 -19.13
N GLN A 485 -3.15 -28.46 -17.85
CA GLN A 485 -1.86 -28.82 -17.24
C GLN A 485 -1.23 -30.04 -17.92
N LYS A 486 -2.01 -31.08 -18.18
CA LYS A 486 -1.54 -32.27 -18.89
C LYS A 486 -1.04 -31.93 -20.30
N LEU A 487 -1.78 -31.09 -21.03
CA LEU A 487 -1.39 -30.66 -22.38
C LEU A 487 -0.14 -29.77 -22.34
N PHE A 488 -0.05 -28.87 -21.36
CA PHE A 488 1.10 -28.02 -21.12
C PHE A 488 2.36 -28.87 -20.87
N GLU A 489 2.31 -29.85 -19.97
CA GLU A 489 3.44 -30.73 -19.65
C GLU A 489 3.93 -31.50 -20.88
N GLN A 490 3.00 -32.10 -21.63
CA GLN A 490 3.33 -32.85 -22.86
C GLN A 490 4.03 -32.00 -23.93
N ARG A 491 3.69 -30.71 -24.01
CA ARG A 491 4.33 -29.78 -24.97
C ARG A 491 5.63 -29.22 -24.40
N PHE A 492 5.65 -28.92 -23.11
CA PHE A 492 6.82 -28.41 -22.41
C PHE A 492 7.99 -29.41 -22.47
N GLU A 493 7.71 -30.71 -22.37
CA GLU A 493 8.72 -31.78 -22.54
C GLU A 493 9.32 -31.82 -23.95
N LYS A 494 8.61 -31.29 -24.96
CA LYS A 494 9.07 -31.23 -26.36
C LYS A 494 9.74 -29.90 -26.71
N CYS A 495 9.70 -28.91 -25.82
CA CYS A 495 10.35 -27.63 -26.06
C CYS A 495 11.87 -27.81 -26.03
N PRO A 496 12.60 -27.25 -27.01
CA PRO A 496 14.05 -27.32 -27.01
C PRO A 496 14.59 -26.61 -25.77
N ASN A 497 15.62 -27.20 -25.16
CA ASN A 497 16.35 -26.56 -24.07
C ASN A 497 16.92 -25.21 -24.56
N LYS A 498 16.67 -24.13 -23.79
CA LYS A 498 17.09 -22.76 -24.14
C LYS A 498 18.58 -22.69 -24.52
N VAL A 499 19.43 -23.36 -23.74
CA VAL A 499 20.88 -23.34 -23.97
C VAL A 499 21.25 -24.19 -25.19
N SER A 500 20.57 -25.31 -25.43
CA SER A 500 20.73 -26.09 -26.67
C SER A 500 20.39 -25.26 -27.92
N ALA A 501 19.28 -24.53 -27.89
CA ALA A 501 18.89 -23.64 -28.98
C ALA A 501 19.90 -22.49 -29.19
N MET A 502 20.48 -21.95 -28.10
CA MET A 502 21.56 -20.97 -28.19
C MET A 502 22.84 -21.55 -28.80
N LEU A 503 23.20 -22.79 -28.44
CA LEU A 503 24.35 -23.50 -29.01
C LEU A 503 24.18 -23.75 -30.52
N GLU A 504 22.97 -24.11 -30.95
CA GLU A 504 22.66 -24.31 -32.37
C GLU A 504 22.77 -23.04 -33.20
N ASN A 505 22.50 -21.86 -32.62
CA ASN A 505 22.46 -20.57 -33.31
C ASN A 505 23.55 -19.60 -32.80
N LEU A 506 24.67 -20.14 -32.35
CA LEU A 506 25.73 -19.38 -31.69
C LEU A 506 26.41 -18.39 -32.66
N THR A 507 26.60 -17.17 -32.18
CA THR A 507 27.28 -16.06 -32.87
C THR A 507 28.32 -15.42 -31.96
N ASP A 508 29.20 -14.57 -32.52
CA ASP A 508 30.22 -13.86 -31.73
C ASP A 508 29.61 -13.06 -30.58
N GLU A 509 28.48 -12.37 -30.81
CA GLU A 509 27.77 -11.56 -29.82
C GLU A 509 27.07 -12.39 -28.73
N THR A 510 26.65 -13.62 -29.05
CA THR A 510 25.88 -14.46 -28.12
C THR A 510 26.75 -15.42 -27.34
N CYS A 511 28.00 -15.63 -27.75
CA CYS A 511 28.92 -16.59 -27.13
C CYS A 511 29.20 -16.32 -25.65
N GLU A 512 29.39 -15.05 -25.27
CA GLU A 512 29.61 -14.68 -23.85
C GLU A 512 28.38 -14.93 -22.97
N ARG A 513 27.18 -14.93 -23.58
CA ARG A 513 25.91 -15.11 -22.86
C ARG A 513 25.64 -16.57 -22.49
N LEU A 514 26.37 -17.55 -23.04
CA LEU A 514 26.18 -18.97 -22.70
C LEU A 514 26.39 -19.24 -21.21
N ASN A 515 27.44 -18.67 -20.59
CA ASN A 515 27.69 -18.82 -19.16
C ASN A 515 26.60 -18.17 -18.29
N LEU A 516 26.06 -17.03 -18.75
CA LEU A 516 24.95 -16.38 -18.07
C LEU A 516 23.69 -17.25 -18.13
N ALA A 517 23.38 -17.79 -19.31
CA ALA A 517 22.21 -18.64 -19.53
C ALA A 517 22.22 -19.93 -18.69
N LEU A 518 23.40 -20.45 -18.32
CA LEU A 518 23.51 -21.60 -17.41
C LEU A 518 23.00 -21.30 -15.99
N ASN A 519 23.05 -20.04 -15.55
CA ASN A 519 22.54 -19.60 -14.26
C ASN A 519 21.06 -19.21 -14.30
N ASP A 520 20.41 -19.31 -15.45
CA ASP A 520 18.97 -19.15 -15.54
C ASP A 520 18.26 -20.38 -14.96
N VAL A 521 17.11 -20.16 -14.32
CA VAL A 521 16.23 -21.23 -13.85
C VAL A 521 15.50 -21.83 -15.05
N VAL A 522 15.52 -23.15 -15.17
CA VAL A 522 14.67 -23.90 -16.10
C VAL A 522 13.23 -23.70 -15.65
N PRO A 523 12.37 -23.09 -16.48
CA PRO A 523 10.97 -22.87 -16.10
C PRO A 523 10.31 -24.18 -15.66
N VAL A 524 9.42 -24.11 -14.68
CA VAL A 524 8.65 -25.26 -14.14
C VAL A 524 9.49 -26.30 -13.35
N LYS A 525 10.77 -26.51 -13.66
CA LYS A 525 11.61 -27.56 -13.05
C LYS A 525 12.40 -27.12 -11.80
N GLN A 526 12.34 -25.84 -11.42
CA GLN A 526 13.03 -25.24 -10.25
C GLN A 526 14.54 -25.60 -10.13
N ARG A 527 15.20 -25.84 -11.26
CA ARG A 527 16.63 -26.17 -11.34
C ARG A 527 17.31 -25.27 -12.35
N LEU A 528 18.62 -25.05 -12.22
CA LEU A 528 19.36 -24.21 -13.15
C LEU A 528 19.70 -24.97 -14.44
N TYR A 529 19.86 -24.27 -15.57
CA TYR A 529 20.29 -24.91 -16.82
C TYR A 529 21.66 -25.59 -16.68
N ARG A 530 22.54 -25.09 -15.80
CA ARG A 530 23.82 -25.73 -15.47
C ARG A 530 23.67 -27.16 -14.95
N ASP A 531 22.54 -27.46 -14.30
CA ASP A 531 22.20 -28.76 -13.73
C ASP A 531 21.34 -29.61 -14.69
N THR A 532 21.32 -29.24 -15.99
CA THR A 532 20.65 -29.98 -17.06
C THR A 532 21.61 -30.33 -18.18
N SER A 533 21.23 -31.32 -19.00
CA SER A 533 21.95 -31.64 -20.23
C SER A 533 21.61 -30.58 -21.29
N ILE A 534 22.62 -30.05 -21.96
CA ILE A 534 22.49 -28.94 -22.94
C ILE A 534 22.97 -29.32 -24.34
N PHE A 535 23.70 -30.42 -24.50
CA PHE A 535 24.12 -30.94 -25.79
C PHE A 535 23.33 -32.18 -26.20
N GLN A 536 22.75 -32.96 -25.28
CA GLN A 536 22.06 -34.22 -25.60
C GLN A 536 21.02 -34.08 -26.73
N GLU A 537 20.24 -32.99 -26.72
CA GLU A 537 19.16 -32.76 -27.69
C GLU A 537 19.54 -31.72 -28.77
N ALA A 538 20.75 -31.14 -28.69
CA ALA A 538 21.18 -30.12 -29.64
C ALA A 538 21.60 -30.75 -30.98
N ASP A 539 21.20 -30.16 -32.11
CA ASP A 539 21.61 -30.61 -33.44
C ASP A 539 23.13 -30.43 -33.65
N ALA A 540 23.87 -31.53 -33.71
CA ALA A 540 25.33 -31.51 -33.84
C ALA A 540 25.81 -30.81 -35.11
N ASP A 541 25.07 -30.89 -36.22
CA ASP A 541 25.46 -30.24 -37.47
C ASP A 541 25.34 -28.72 -37.34
N LYS A 542 24.26 -28.23 -36.73
CA LYS A 542 24.10 -26.80 -36.47
C LYS A 542 25.12 -26.28 -35.47
N VAL A 543 25.32 -26.98 -34.35
CA VAL A 543 26.28 -26.58 -33.32
C VAL A 543 27.70 -26.53 -33.89
N SER A 544 28.13 -27.57 -34.62
CA SER A 544 29.45 -27.57 -35.28
C SER A 544 29.60 -26.41 -36.25
N LYS A 545 28.58 -26.15 -37.09
CA LYS A 545 28.60 -25.03 -38.04
C LYS A 545 28.70 -23.67 -37.33
N SER A 546 27.96 -23.50 -36.24
CA SER A 546 27.96 -22.26 -35.45
C SER A 546 29.32 -22.02 -34.78
N ILE A 547 29.94 -23.04 -34.18
CA ILE A 547 31.30 -22.96 -33.61
C ILE A 547 32.35 -22.62 -34.69
N LEU A 548 32.24 -23.21 -35.87
CA LEU A 548 33.14 -22.93 -37.00
C LEU A 548 32.97 -21.50 -37.53
N GLY A 549 31.77 -20.92 -37.41
CA GLY A 549 31.47 -19.55 -37.81
C GLY A 549 32.01 -18.47 -36.86
N LEU A 550 32.38 -18.82 -35.63
CA LEU A 550 32.88 -17.86 -34.63
C LEU A 550 34.25 -17.26 -34.99
N SER A 551 34.50 -16.05 -34.52
CA SER A 551 35.83 -15.42 -34.45
C SER A 551 36.76 -16.19 -33.51
N ASN A 552 38.08 -15.97 -33.61
CA ASN A 552 39.03 -16.62 -32.71
C ASN A 552 38.83 -16.23 -31.23
N GLU A 553 38.40 -14.99 -30.98
CA GLU A 553 38.07 -14.51 -29.64
C GLU A 553 36.87 -15.28 -29.07
N SER A 554 35.78 -15.36 -29.83
CA SER A 554 34.58 -16.10 -29.39
C SER A 554 34.81 -17.60 -29.32
N ARG A 555 35.68 -18.19 -30.15
CA ARG A 555 36.14 -19.59 -29.97
C ARG A 555 36.90 -19.77 -28.66
N ASN A 556 37.73 -18.81 -28.26
CA ASN A 556 38.40 -18.86 -26.95
C ASN A 556 37.40 -18.71 -25.79
N THR A 557 36.40 -17.82 -25.93
CA THR A 557 35.28 -17.72 -24.97
C THR A 557 34.50 -19.03 -24.87
N PHE A 558 34.20 -19.67 -25.99
CA PHE A 558 33.53 -20.97 -26.03
C PHE A 558 34.37 -22.08 -25.39
N LEU A 559 35.69 -22.06 -25.60
CA LEU A 559 36.63 -22.96 -24.92
C LEU A 559 36.53 -22.80 -23.39
N HIS A 560 36.53 -21.57 -22.89
CA HIS A 560 36.39 -21.29 -21.45
C HIS A 560 35.02 -21.71 -20.91
N PHE A 561 33.95 -21.55 -21.69
CA PHE A 561 32.62 -22.08 -21.35
C PHE A 561 32.66 -23.60 -21.14
N LEU A 562 33.25 -24.38 -22.07
CA LEU A 562 33.40 -25.83 -21.90
C LEU A 562 34.28 -26.19 -20.70
N GLN A 563 35.37 -25.44 -20.47
CA GLN A 563 36.23 -25.63 -19.30
C GLN A 563 35.47 -25.43 -17.99
N SER A 564 34.71 -24.34 -17.87
CA SER A 564 33.91 -24.04 -16.67
C SER A 564 32.78 -25.04 -16.45
N ARG A 565 32.24 -25.65 -17.51
CA ARG A 565 31.15 -26.61 -17.39
C ARG A 565 31.62 -28.03 -17.05
N TYR A 566 32.72 -28.49 -17.66
CA TYR A 566 33.12 -29.89 -17.61
C TYR A 566 34.46 -30.15 -16.90
N LYS A 567 35.33 -29.12 -16.78
CA LYS A 567 36.70 -29.30 -16.28
C LYS A 567 36.95 -28.65 -14.93
N TYR A 568 36.39 -27.47 -14.66
CA TYR A 568 36.67 -26.72 -13.44
C TYR A 568 35.40 -26.35 -12.69
N THR A 569 35.47 -26.34 -11.35
CA THR A 569 34.42 -25.77 -10.50
C THR A 569 34.46 -24.24 -10.53
N SER A 570 33.47 -23.59 -9.92
CA SER A 570 33.44 -22.13 -9.71
C SER A 570 34.65 -21.59 -8.93
N TYR A 571 35.40 -22.45 -8.23
CA TYR A 571 36.61 -22.10 -7.49
C TYR A 571 37.90 -22.45 -8.24
N GLY A 572 37.81 -22.88 -9.50
CA GLY A 572 38.97 -23.20 -10.35
C GLY A 572 39.62 -24.56 -10.05
N THR A 573 39.03 -25.39 -9.17
CA THR A 573 39.51 -26.75 -8.91
C THR A 573 39.04 -27.70 -10.00
N GLU A 574 39.87 -28.70 -10.33
CA GLU A 574 39.52 -29.68 -11.37
C GLU A 574 38.35 -30.58 -10.92
N ILE A 575 37.40 -30.79 -11.83
CA ILE A 575 36.27 -31.71 -11.65
C ILE A 575 36.79 -33.14 -11.84
N GLU A 576 36.71 -33.92 -10.75
CA GLU A 576 37.11 -35.34 -10.72
C GLU A 576 36.09 -36.25 -11.43
N TYR A 577 34.79 -35.97 -11.29
CA TYR A 577 33.72 -36.76 -11.89
C TYR A 577 32.62 -35.86 -12.49
N LEU A 578 32.16 -36.18 -13.69
CA LEU A 578 31.04 -35.48 -14.34
C LEU A 578 29.72 -35.88 -13.68
N ASN A 579 28.83 -34.91 -13.45
CA ASN A 579 27.47 -35.19 -12.99
C ASN A 579 26.63 -35.86 -14.10
N GLU A 580 25.50 -36.47 -13.74
CA GLU A 580 24.65 -37.27 -14.64
C GLU A 580 24.19 -36.48 -15.89
N CYS A 581 23.86 -35.19 -15.72
CA CYS A 581 23.44 -34.36 -16.84
C CYS A 581 24.58 -34.02 -17.81
N CYS A 582 25.80 -33.79 -17.31
CA CYS A 582 26.98 -33.59 -18.17
C CYS A 582 27.45 -34.89 -18.82
N GLN A 583 27.22 -36.05 -18.20
CA GLN A 583 27.46 -37.35 -18.84
C GLN A 583 26.52 -37.58 -20.03
N SER A 584 25.28 -37.14 -19.92
CA SER A 584 24.28 -37.23 -20.99
C SER A 584 24.63 -36.39 -22.23
N ASP A 585 25.47 -35.34 -22.08
CA ASP A 585 25.98 -34.51 -23.18
C ASP A 585 27.04 -35.22 -24.05
N LEU A 586 27.73 -36.23 -23.51
CA LEU A 586 28.96 -36.78 -24.10
C LEU A 586 28.77 -37.42 -25.48
N PRO A 587 27.70 -38.19 -25.78
CA PRO A 587 27.50 -38.76 -27.11
C PRO A 587 27.43 -37.68 -28.19
N GLN A 588 26.71 -36.58 -27.93
CA GLN A 588 26.57 -35.50 -28.89
C GLN A 588 27.85 -34.65 -29.00
N LEU A 589 28.53 -34.41 -27.87
CA LEU A 589 29.84 -33.74 -27.87
C LEU A 589 30.88 -34.49 -28.72
N LYS A 590 30.89 -35.83 -28.69
CA LYS A 590 31.76 -36.65 -29.57
C LYS A 590 31.43 -36.42 -31.04
N LEU A 591 30.15 -36.40 -31.40
CA LEU A 591 29.71 -36.17 -32.78
C LEU A 591 30.11 -34.76 -33.27
N ILE A 592 29.93 -33.73 -32.43
CA ILE A 592 30.39 -32.36 -32.70
C ILE A 592 31.90 -32.34 -32.89
N ASN A 593 32.65 -33.04 -32.04
CA ASN A 593 34.11 -33.06 -32.08
C ASN A 593 34.68 -33.64 -33.39
N GLU A 594 34.12 -34.77 -33.86
CA GLU A 594 34.53 -35.38 -35.13
C GLU A 594 34.36 -34.43 -36.32
N LYS A 595 33.26 -33.67 -36.35
CA LYS A 595 33.00 -32.65 -37.37
C LYS A 595 34.00 -31.49 -37.28
N LEU A 596 34.27 -31.00 -36.07
CA LEU A 596 35.25 -29.92 -35.85
C LEU A 596 36.68 -30.35 -36.24
N LYS A 597 37.10 -31.59 -35.94
CA LYS A 597 38.41 -32.14 -36.33
C LYS A 597 38.57 -32.22 -37.84
N THR A 598 37.52 -32.67 -38.54
CA THR A 598 37.51 -32.77 -40.00
C THR A 598 37.74 -31.40 -40.64
N GLU A 599 37.06 -30.36 -40.16
CA GLU A 599 37.23 -29.00 -40.66
C GLU A 599 38.56 -28.37 -40.21
N ALA A 600 39.03 -28.63 -38.98
CA ALA A 600 40.31 -28.11 -38.50
C ALA A 600 41.49 -28.50 -39.42
N ALA A 601 41.42 -29.68 -40.04
CA ALA A 601 42.43 -30.16 -40.99
C ALA A 601 42.56 -29.28 -42.25
N THR A 602 41.51 -28.55 -42.63
CA THR A 602 41.48 -27.67 -43.81
C THR A 602 41.86 -26.22 -43.50
N ARG A 603 41.88 -25.83 -42.22
CA ARG A 603 42.21 -24.48 -41.74
C ARG A 603 43.72 -24.26 -41.60
N ARG A 604 44.17 -23.00 -41.59
CA ARG A 604 45.60 -22.64 -41.47
C ARG A 604 45.89 -21.87 -40.19
N LEU A 605 47.09 -22.08 -39.63
CA LEU A 605 47.68 -21.28 -38.56
C LEU A 605 46.74 -21.11 -37.34
N ILE A 606 46.38 -19.87 -37.02
CA ILE A 606 45.68 -19.51 -35.78
C ILE A 606 44.24 -20.03 -35.75
N GLU A 607 43.55 -20.09 -36.90
CA GLU A 607 42.19 -20.66 -36.96
C GLU A 607 42.22 -22.14 -36.64
N LYS A 608 43.14 -22.88 -37.27
CA LYS A 608 43.37 -24.30 -36.99
C LYS A 608 43.69 -24.53 -35.51
N TYR A 609 44.63 -23.75 -34.96
CA TYR A 609 45.01 -23.84 -33.55
C TYR A 609 43.83 -23.59 -32.61
N SER A 610 42.99 -22.58 -32.88
CA SER A 610 41.83 -22.24 -32.05
C SER A 610 40.78 -23.37 -32.02
N ILE A 611 40.53 -24.01 -33.17
CA ILE A 611 39.60 -25.15 -33.26
C ILE A 611 40.22 -26.38 -32.59
N GLU A 612 41.50 -26.66 -32.82
CA GLU A 612 42.22 -27.78 -32.19
C GLU A 612 42.22 -27.70 -30.66
N LYS A 613 42.26 -26.50 -30.08
CA LYS A 613 42.12 -26.32 -28.62
C LYS A 613 40.76 -26.79 -28.11
N ILE A 614 39.68 -26.46 -28.83
CA ILE A 614 38.33 -26.92 -28.48
C ILE A 614 38.24 -28.44 -28.64
N THR A 615 38.75 -28.99 -29.74
CA THR A 615 38.65 -30.44 -30.00
C THR A 615 39.42 -31.28 -29.01
N ASN A 616 40.64 -30.83 -28.64
CA ASN A 616 41.48 -31.48 -27.63
C ASN A 616 40.80 -31.45 -26.25
N LEU A 617 40.15 -30.34 -25.90
CA LEU A 617 39.40 -30.25 -24.65
C LEU A 617 38.21 -31.21 -24.65
N ILE A 618 37.47 -31.34 -25.77
CA ILE A 618 36.36 -32.29 -25.86
C ILE A 618 36.86 -33.75 -25.75
N ASP A 619 38.03 -34.07 -26.33
CA ASP A 619 38.67 -35.38 -26.14
C ASP A 619 39.01 -35.64 -24.67
N GLU A 620 39.58 -34.66 -23.97
CA GLU A 620 39.85 -34.76 -22.52
C GLU A 620 38.56 -34.97 -21.71
N ILE A 621 37.50 -34.20 -21.99
CA ILE A 621 36.20 -34.31 -21.30
C ILE A 621 35.59 -35.70 -21.53
N THR A 622 35.60 -36.17 -22.78
CA THR A 622 35.00 -37.46 -23.14
C THR A 622 35.82 -38.66 -22.68
N ALA A 623 37.10 -38.48 -22.36
CA ALA A 623 37.96 -39.49 -21.74
C ALA A 623 37.75 -39.64 -20.23
N LYS A 624 37.09 -38.67 -19.56
CA LYS A 624 36.77 -38.73 -18.11
C LYS A 624 35.64 -39.70 -17.74
N VAL A 625 35.21 -40.56 -18.65
CA VAL A 625 34.15 -41.56 -18.41
C VAL A 625 34.73 -42.82 -17.78
N LYS A 626 34.27 -43.14 -16.57
CA LYS A 626 34.36 -44.48 -15.96
C LYS A 626 32.95 -45.02 -15.76
#